data_AF-A0AAX0AW59-F1
#
_entry.id   AF-A0AAX0AW59-F1
#
_cell.length_a   1.000
_cell.length_b   1.000
_cell.length_c   1.000
_cell.angle_alpha   90.00
_cell.angle_beta   90.00
_cell.angle_gamma   90.00
#
_symmetry.space_group_name_H-M   'P 1'
#
loop_
_entity.id
_entity.type
_entity.pdbx_description
1 polymer ?
#
loop_
_entity_poly.entity_id
_entity_poly.type
_entity_poly.pdbx_seq_one_letter_code
_entity_poly.pdbx_strand_id
1 'polypeptide(L)' 'MNALNNYKKYAPHANLAVPTADHLVPLFIALGSSSELTPRVIFRDYQLGNLSYLCYEF' A
#
# COMPACT_ATOMS: atom_id res chain seq x y z
N MET A 1 -9.97 -2.39 7.25
CA MET A 1 -8.76 -2.79 8.02
C MET A 1 -8.34 -4.25 7.87
N ASN A 2 -9.21 -5.26 8.01
CA ASN A 2 -8.78 -6.68 8.07
C ASN A 2 -7.97 -7.20 6.88
N ALA A 3 -8.32 -6.82 5.65
CA ALA A 3 -7.57 -7.24 4.46
C ALA A 3 -6.18 -6.58 4.38
N LEU A 4 -6.08 -5.30 4.76
CA LEU A 4 -4.83 -4.54 4.77
C LEU A 4 -3.84 -5.11 5.80
N ASN A 5 -4.29 -5.34 7.03
CA ASN A 5 -3.46 -5.89 8.10
C ASN A 5 -2.96 -7.32 7.82
N ASN A 6 -3.68 -8.07 6.98
CA ASN A 6 -3.34 -9.44 6.60
C ASN A 6 -2.96 -9.54 5.11
N TYR A 7 -2.42 -8.48 4.52
CA TYR A 7 -2.13 -8.44 3.09
C TYR A 7 -1.24 -9.60 2.63
N LYS A 8 -0.29 -10.06 3.48
CA LYS A 8 0.56 -11.22 3.18
C LYS A 8 -0.22 -12.52 2.97
N LYS A 9 -1.37 -12.67 3.64
CA LYS A 9 -2.26 -13.84 3.51
C LYS A 9 -3.19 -13.71 2.31
N TYR A 10 -3.68 -12.50 2.05
CA TYR A 10 -4.73 -12.28 1.06
C TYR A 10 -4.23 -11.89 -0.34
N ALA A 11 -3.02 -11.34 -0.46
CA ALA A 11 -2.42 -11.04 -1.75
C ALA A 11 -1.56 -12.23 -2.23
N PRO A 12 -1.96 -12.91 -3.32
CA PRO A 12 -1.34 -14.17 -3.77
C PRO A 12 0.14 -14.05 -4.17
N HIS A 13 0.63 -12.83 -4.37
CA HIS A 13 2.03 -12.54 -4.72
C HIS A 13 2.66 -11.45 -3.84
N ALA A 14 2.18 -11.30 -2.59
CA ALA A 14 2.67 -10.27 -1.65
C ALA A 14 4.20 -10.27 -1.53
N ASN A 15 4.80 -11.45 -1.37
CA ASN A 15 6.25 -11.61 -1.20
C ASN A 15 7.05 -11.34 -2.49
N LEU A 16 6.44 -11.51 -3.66
CA LEU A 16 7.07 -11.19 -4.94
C LEU A 16 7.04 -9.68 -5.21
N ALA A 17 5.91 -9.03 -4.91
CA ALA A 17 5.71 -7.60 -5.14
C ALA A 17 6.44 -6.73 -4.10
N VAL A 18 6.47 -7.17 -2.84
CA VAL A 18 7.07 -6.45 -1.71
C VAL A 18 7.79 -7.47 -0.80
N PRO A 19 9.05 -7.84 -1.12
CA PRO A 19 9.79 -8.85 -0.36
C PRO A 19 10.12 -8.41 1.07
N THR A 20 10.43 -7.11 1.23
CA THR A 20 10.66 -6.47 2.52
C THR A 20 9.61 -5.38 2.76
N ALA A 21 9.24 -5.16 4.00
CA ALA A 21 8.13 -4.25 4.32
C ALA A 21 8.48 -2.76 4.16
N ASP A 22 9.75 -2.41 4.01
CA ASP A 22 10.28 -1.05 4.15
C ASP A 22 9.58 -0.02 3.26
N HIS A 23 9.26 -0.38 2.01
CA HIS A 23 8.60 0.53 1.07
C HIS A 23 7.08 0.61 1.24
N LEU A 24 6.49 -0.31 2.02
CA LEU A 24 5.04 -0.39 2.22
C LEU A 24 4.62 0.11 3.61
N VAL A 25 5.50 0.00 4.61
CA VAL A 25 5.28 0.48 5.99
C VAL A 25 4.78 1.93 6.07
N PRO A 26 5.33 2.91 5.32
CA PRO A 26 4.84 4.29 5.39
C PRO A 26 3.36 4.43 5.05
N LEU A 27 2.86 3.67 4.06
CA LEU A 27 1.45 3.65 3.69
C LEU A 27 0.57 3.11 4.83
N PHE A 28 1.03 2.08 5.52
CA PHE A 28 0.32 1.52 6.67
C PHE A 28 0.24 2.51 7.84
N ILE A 29 1.31 3.24 8.11
CA ILE A 29 1.34 4.27 9.17
C ILE A 29 0.35 5.37 8.84
N ALA A 30 0.38 5.90 7.61
CA ALA A 30 -0.54 6.95 7.18
C ALA A 30 -2.01 6.50 7.30
N LEU A 31 -2.35 5.33 6.76
CA LEU A 31 -3.71 4.77 6.83
C LEU A 31 -4.16 4.42 8.26
N GLY A 32 -3.23 4.13 9.16
CA GLY A 32 -3.51 3.84 10.56
C GLY A 32 -3.58 5.07 11.47
N SER A 33 -3.27 6.27 10.97
CA SER A 33 -3.16 7.48 11.79
C SER A 33 -4.52 8.03 12.27
N SER A 34 -5.61 7.71 11.58
CA SER A 34 -6.97 8.08 12.00
C SER A 34 -8.00 7.12 11.44
N SER A 35 -9.05 6.84 12.22
CA SER A 35 -10.22 6.07 11.78
C SER A 35 -11.16 6.86 10.87
N GLU A 36 -11.04 8.18 10.84
CA GLU A 36 -11.86 9.09 10.02
C GLU A 36 -11.14 9.50 8.72
N LEU A 37 -9.91 9.01 8.52
CA LEU A 37 -9.11 9.29 7.33
C LEU A 37 -9.82 8.76 6.08
N THR A 38 -10.00 9.63 5.08
CA THR A 38 -10.58 9.28 3.79
C THR A 38 -9.54 9.47 2.69
N PRO A 39 -8.57 8.53 2.58
CA PRO A 39 -7.46 8.67 1.65
C PRO A 39 -7.95 8.71 0.20
N ARG A 40 -7.38 9.61 -0.59
CA ARG A 40 -7.73 9.81 -1.99
C ARG A 40 -6.54 9.53 -2.89
N VAL A 41 -6.74 8.73 -3.94
CA VAL A 41 -5.70 8.51 -4.96
C VAL A 41 -5.58 9.78 -5.80
N ILE A 42 -4.38 10.36 -5.84
CA ILE A 42 -4.09 11.57 -6.63
C ILE A 42 -3.29 11.27 -7.89
N PHE A 43 -2.56 10.16 -7.91
CA PHE A 43 -1.80 9.70 -9.07
C PHE A 43 -1.62 8.18 -9.00
N ARG A 44 -1.63 7.55 -10.18
CA ARG A 44 -1.36 6.10 -10.32
C ARG A 44 -0.73 5.86 -11.68
N ASP A 45 0.48 5.31 -11.66
CA ASP A 45 1.19 4.85 -12.84
C ASP A 45 2.09 3.67 -12.48
N TYR A 46 2.53 2.92 -13.49
CA TYR A 46 3.46 1.80 -13.36
C TYR A 46 4.57 1.93 -14.39
N GLN A 47 5.81 1.92 -13.94
CA GLN A 47 6.98 1.93 -14.83
C GLN A 47 7.80 0.65 -14.63
N LEU A 48 8.66 0.34 -15.60
CA LEU A 48 9.58 -0.81 -15.54
C LEU A 48 8.87 -2.16 -15.25
N GLY A 49 7.58 -2.26 -15.60
CA GLY A 49 6.74 -3.44 -15.42
C GLY A 49 6.19 -3.66 -13.99
N ASN A 50 6.87 -3.20 -12.94
CA ASN A 50 6.47 -3.45 -11.55
C ASN A 50 6.67 -2.28 -10.58
N LEU A 51 7.23 -1.16 -11.03
CA LEU A 51 7.47 0.00 -10.18
C LEU A 51 6.20 0.86 -10.09
N SER A 52 5.50 0.75 -8.96
CA SER A 52 4.25 1.47 -8.69
C SER A 52 4.50 2.91 -8.25
N TYR A 53 3.87 3.87 -8.93
CA TYR A 53 3.81 5.29 -8.55
C TYR A 53 2.45 5.64 -7.96
N LEU A 54 1.91 4.78 -7.10
CA LEU A 54 0.64 5.04 -6.45
C LEU A 54 0.80 6.11 -5.37
N CYS A 55 0.16 7.26 -5.56
CA CYS A 55 0.19 8.37 -4.62
C CYS A 55 -1.20 8.61 -4.00
N TYR A 56 -1.17 8.89 -2.70
CA TYR A 56 -2.35 9.21 -1.90
C TYR A 56 -2.23 10.60 -1.29
N GLU A 57 -3.36 11.27 -1.19
CA GLU A 57 -3.61 12.36 -0.25
C GLU A 57 -4.35 11.76 0.95
N PHE A 58 -3.96 12.17 2.16
CA PHE A 58 -4.48 11.67 3.44
C PHE A 58 -5.13 12.82 4.20
#